data_AF-A0A7C5V893-F1
#
_entry.id   AF-A0A7C5V893-F1
#
_cell.length_a   1.000
_cell.length_b   1.000
_cell.length_c   1.000
_cell.angle_alpha   90.00
_cell.angle_beta   90.00
_cell.angle_gamma   90.00
#
_symmetry.space_group_name_H-M   'P 1'
#
loop_
_entity.id
_entity.type
_entity.pdbx_description
1 polymer ?
#
loop_
_entity_poly.entity_id
_entity_poly.type
_entity_poly.pdbx_seq_one_letter_code
_entity_poly.pdbx_strand_id
1 'polypeptide(L)'
;MSPLQPGPVSSISPHGGKLVNRLLEGEAREEAIARAEHLPKLNVGEWEASDIEIIAVGAASPLEGFLNFDDYESVVNSMHLTSGLPWTIPLTLTVTEDFAGRVKEGDDVAIYGPDGTLLAILHVESKFRYNKANEAVQVYGTDDEKHPGVAALMKRGEFALGGTLDVINLPPHDDFVEYRLTPAQSREAFRKRGWRR
;
A
#
# COMPACT_ATOMS: atom_id res chain seq x y z
N MET A 1 40.16 -26.53 -15.62
CA MET A 1 39.27 -25.55 -14.98
C MET A 1 37.85 -26.05 -15.15
N SER A 2 37.22 -26.56 -14.08
CA SER A 2 35.80 -26.91 -14.14
C SER A 2 34.98 -25.64 -14.31
N PRO A 3 34.00 -25.60 -15.24
CA PRO A 3 33.07 -24.49 -15.29
C PRO A 3 32.29 -24.47 -13.97
N LEU A 4 32.28 -23.31 -13.32
CA LEU A 4 31.42 -23.06 -12.16
C LEU A 4 29.98 -23.35 -12.59
N GLN A 5 29.41 -24.44 -12.09
CA GLN A 5 27.99 -24.68 -12.26
C GLN A 5 27.25 -23.55 -11.54
N PRO A 6 26.34 -22.82 -12.22
CA PRO A 6 25.50 -21.88 -11.51
C PRO A 6 24.71 -22.66 -10.46
N GLY A 7 24.85 -22.25 -9.20
CA GLY A 7 24.07 -22.81 -8.09
C GLY A 7 22.56 -22.74 -8.37
N PRO A 8 21.74 -23.48 -7.63
CA PRO A 8 20.29 -23.44 -7.79
C PRO A 8 19.80 -21.99 -7.62
N VAL A 9 19.20 -21.43 -8.67
CA VAL A 9 18.58 -20.10 -8.61
C VAL A 9 17.27 -20.24 -7.86
N SER A 10 17.27 -19.89 -6.57
CA SER A 10 16.05 -19.61 -5.82
C SER A 10 15.40 -18.34 -6.36
N SER A 11 14.06 -18.25 -6.36
CA SER A 11 13.34 -17.03 -6.78
C SER A 11 13.97 -15.78 -6.16
N ILE A 12 14.10 -14.68 -6.91
CA ILE A 12 14.61 -13.41 -6.39
C ILE A 12 13.93 -13.03 -5.08
N SER A 13 14.72 -12.64 -4.07
CA SER A 13 14.17 -12.22 -2.78
C SER A 13 13.20 -11.06 -2.97
N PRO A 14 12.09 -11.01 -2.20
CA PRO A 14 11.25 -9.82 -2.14
C PRO A 14 12.06 -8.57 -1.80
N HIS A 15 11.58 -7.40 -2.21
CA HIS A 15 12.20 -6.14 -1.82
C HIS A 15 12.14 -5.97 -0.29
N GLY A 16 13.25 -5.54 0.33
CA GLY A 16 13.42 -5.58 1.79
C GLY A 16 13.71 -6.98 2.38
N GLY A 17 13.84 -8.02 1.54
CA GLY A 17 14.28 -9.36 1.93
C GLY A 17 13.16 -10.30 2.41
N LYS A 18 11.96 -9.77 2.71
CA LYS A 18 10.80 -10.54 3.17
C LYS A 18 9.55 -10.11 2.41
N LEU A 19 8.70 -11.09 2.07
CA LEU A 19 7.36 -10.81 1.55
C LEU A 19 6.46 -10.47 2.74
N VAL A 20 5.94 -9.25 2.76
CA VAL A 20 5.09 -8.73 3.83
C VAL A 20 3.63 -8.83 3.38
N ASN A 21 2.87 -9.77 3.93
CA ASN A 21 1.43 -9.84 3.70
C ASN A 21 0.70 -9.21 4.89
N ARG A 22 -0.30 -8.38 4.61
CA ARG A 22 -1.13 -7.69 5.60
C ARG A 22 -2.58 -8.16 5.63
N LEU A 23 -2.93 -9.15 4.79
CA LEU A 23 -4.23 -9.81 4.83
C LEU A 23 -4.35 -10.71 6.05
N LEU A 24 -5.34 -10.42 6.90
CA LEU A 24 -5.68 -11.20 8.08
C LEU A 24 -6.44 -12.48 7.71
N GLU A 25 -6.22 -13.53 8.49
CA GLU A 25 -6.90 -14.81 8.38
C GLU A 25 -7.34 -15.31 9.77
N GLY A 26 -8.33 -16.20 9.81
CA GLY A 26 -8.78 -16.85 11.04
C GLY A 26 -9.31 -15.88 12.10
N GLU A 27 -9.00 -16.15 13.37
CA GLU A 27 -9.50 -15.40 14.53
C GLU A 27 -9.18 -13.90 14.46
N ALA A 28 -7.95 -13.54 14.07
CA ALA A 28 -7.54 -12.14 13.95
C ALA A 28 -8.43 -11.36 12.96
N ARG A 29 -8.87 -11.99 11.87
CA ARG A 29 -9.77 -11.38 10.90
C ARG A 29 -11.16 -11.14 11.50
N GLU A 30 -11.70 -12.12 12.21
CA GLU A 30 -13.03 -12.00 12.84
C GLU A 30 -13.03 -10.93 13.95
N GLU A 31 -11.96 -10.85 14.74
CA GLU A 31 -11.77 -9.79 15.74
C GLU A 31 -11.70 -8.40 15.08
N ALA A 32 -10.97 -8.29 13.97
CA ALA A 32 -10.88 -7.04 13.22
C ALA A 32 -12.25 -6.61 12.66
N ILE A 33 -13.05 -7.55 12.14
CA ILE A 33 -14.42 -7.26 11.67
C ILE A 33 -15.29 -6.71 12.82
N ALA A 34 -15.28 -7.38 13.98
CA ALA A 34 -16.06 -6.93 15.13
C ALA A 34 -15.61 -5.55 15.62
N ARG A 35 -14.30 -5.28 15.65
CA ARG A 35 -13.75 -3.98 16.04
C ARG A 35 -14.19 -2.88 15.07
N ALA A 36 -14.18 -3.15 13.76
CA ALA A 36 -14.48 -2.17 12.71
C ALA A 36 -15.88 -1.54 12.83
N GLU A 37 -16.85 -2.22 13.45
CA GLU A 37 -18.20 -1.69 13.69
C GLU A 37 -18.22 -0.46 14.61
N HIS A 38 -17.18 -0.28 15.42
CA HIS A 38 -17.09 0.77 16.42
C HIS A 38 -16.06 1.86 16.06
N LEU A 39 -15.39 1.73 14.92
CA LEU A 39 -14.35 2.66 14.48
C LEU A 39 -14.93 3.80 13.60
N PRO A 40 -14.26 4.96 13.55
CA PRO A 40 -14.49 5.95 12.52
C PRO A 40 -14.43 5.30 11.13
N LYS A 41 -15.50 5.48 10.35
CA LYS A 41 -15.63 4.93 9.00
C LYS A 41 -15.04 5.90 7.97
N LEU A 42 -14.08 5.44 7.19
CA LEU A 42 -13.54 6.12 6.01
C LEU A 42 -13.94 5.37 4.75
N ASN A 43 -14.64 6.02 3.83
CA ASN A 43 -14.87 5.47 2.49
C ASN A 43 -13.76 5.96 1.56
N VAL A 44 -13.20 5.06 0.77
CA VAL A 44 -12.11 5.37 -0.17
C VAL A 44 -12.50 5.08 -1.61
N GLY A 45 -11.75 5.64 -2.56
CA GLY A 45 -11.92 5.41 -3.98
C GLY A 45 -11.24 4.13 -4.46
N GLU A 46 -11.31 3.89 -5.76
CA GLU A 46 -10.66 2.75 -6.42
C GLU A 46 -9.13 2.79 -6.28
N TRP A 47 -8.53 3.98 -6.22
CA TRP A 47 -7.08 4.14 -6.14
C TRP A 47 -6.56 3.62 -4.80
N GLU A 48 -7.11 4.12 -3.69
CA GLU A 48 -6.70 3.66 -2.37
C GLU A 48 -7.06 2.19 -2.14
N ALA A 49 -8.19 1.70 -2.70
CA ALA A 49 -8.53 0.30 -2.65
C ALA A 49 -7.47 -0.58 -3.36
N SER A 50 -6.97 -0.14 -4.51
CA SER A 50 -5.87 -0.78 -5.23
C SER A 50 -4.57 -0.75 -4.42
N ASP A 51 -4.24 0.37 -3.77
CA ASP A 51 -3.06 0.48 -2.90
C ASP A 51 -3.16 -0.49 -1.70
N ILE A 52 -4.35 -0.60 -1.08
CA ILE A 52 -4.62 -1.57 -0.01
C ILE A 52 -4.43 -3.00 -0.52
N GLU A 53 -4.92 -3.33 -1.71
CA GLU A 53 -4.77 -4.67 -2.30
C GLU A 53 -3.28 -5.05 -2.46
N ILE A 54 -2.45 -4.17 -3.03
CA ILE A 54 -1.03 -4.47 -3.24
C ILE A 54 -0.24 -4.54 -1.92
N ILE A 55 -0.65 -3.80 -0.89
CA ILE A 55 -0.10 -3.93 0.46
C ILE A 55 -0.54 -5.28 1.08
N ALA A 56 -1.82 -5.63 0.95
CA ALA A 56 -2.40 -6.84 1.55
C ALA A 56 -1.66 -8.12 1.12
N VAL A 57 -1.36 -8.22 -0.19
CA VAL A 57 -0.75 -9.41 -0.80
C VAL A 57 0.78 -9.34 -0.88
N GLY A 58 1.37 -8.28 -0.33
CA GLY A 58 2.81 -8.07 -0.26
C GLY A 58 3.50 -7.66 -1.55
N ALA A 59 2.73 -7.25 -2.57
CA ALA A 59 3.30 -6.65 -3.78
C ALA A 59 3.99 -5.32 -3.46
N ALA A 60 3.55 -4.61 -2.41
CA ALA A 60 4.18 -3.40 -1.92
C ALA A 60 5.30 -3.63 -0.86
N SER A 61 5.81 -4.86 -0.69
CA SER A 61 6.90 -5.12 0.26
C SER A 61 8.08 -4.15 0.03
N PRO A 62 8.68 -3.56 1.08
CA PRO A 62 8.56 -3.91 2.50
C PRO A 62 7.40 -3.22 3.24
N LEU A 63 6.54 -2.46 2.57
CA LEU A 63 5.52 -1.67 3.25
C LEU A 63 4.52 -2.56 3.99
N GLU A 64 4.19 -2.14 5.22
CA GLU A 64 3.18 -2.77 6.08
C GLU A 64 1.86 -1.99 6.12
N GLY A 65 1.80 -0.88 5.40
CA GLY A 65 0.68 0.06 5.40
C GLY A 65 1.00 1.31 4.59
N PHE A 66 0.28 2.40 4.87
CA PHE A 66 0.51 3.69 4.22
C PHE A 66 1.70 4.41 4.86
N LEU A 67 2.45 5.17 4.05
CA LEU A 67 3.66 5.83 4.51
C LEU A 67 3.37 6.82 5.64
N ASN A 68 4.17 6.72 6.71
CA ASN A 68 4.28 7.76 7.73
C ASN A 68 5.01 8.98 7.16
N PHE A 69 4.94 10.13 7.86
CA PHE A 69 5.51 11.39 7.40
C PHE A 69 6.99 11.27 6.99
N ASP A 70 7.82 10.62 7.81
CA ASP A 70 9.26 10.52 7.56
C ASP A 70 9.57 9.70 6.28
N ASP A 71 8.87 8.58 6.07
CA ASP A 71 9.01 7.79 4.85
C ASP A 71 8.46 8.53 3.64
N TYR A 72 7.34 9.25 3.78
CA TYR A 72 6.79 10.08 2.72
C TYR A 72 7.80 11.17 2.28
N GLU A 73 8.33 11.95 3.22
CA GLU A 73 9.32 12.99 2.91
C GLU A 73 10.60 12.40 2.31
N SER A 74 11.06 11.27 2.83
CA SER A 74 12.24 10.58 2.30
C SER A 74 12.00 10.10 0.87
N VAL A 75 10.85 9.50 0.58
CA VAL A 75 10.48 9.00 -0.75
C VAL A 75 10.40 10.16 -1.75
N VAL A 76 9.69 11.23 -1.39
CA VAL A 76 9.51 12.39 -2.28
C VAL A 76 10.84 13.07 -2.59
N ASN A 77 11.72 13.24 -1.60
CA ASN A 77 12.94 14.02 -1.80
C ASN A 77 14.17 13.20 -2.22
N SER A 78 14.15 11.87 -2.01
CA SER A 78 15.34 11.03 -2.22
C SER A 78 15.08 9.70 -2.91
N MET A 79 13.83 9.35 -3.21
CA MET A 79 13.45 8.05 -3.81
C MET A 79 13.85 6.84 -2.97
N HIS A 80 13.89 7.01 -1.65
CA HIS A 80 14.17 5.93 -0.69
C HIS A 80 13.23 6.04 0.50
N LEU A 81 12.91 4.89 1.10
CA LEU A 81 12.38 4.84 2.46
C LEU A 81 13.46 5.30 3.45
N THR A 82 13.05 5.68 4.65
CA THR A 82 13.96 6.03 5.76
C THR A 82 14.91 4.89 6.13
N SER A 83 14.53 3.64 5.83
CA SER A 83 15.37 2.46 5.95
C SER A 83 16.53 2.41 4.94
N GLY A 84 16.56 3.33 3.97
CA GLY A 84 17.51 3.35 2.84
C GLY A 84 17.14 2.41 1.69
N LEU A 85 15.97 1.78 1.71
CA LEU A 85 15.51 0.94 0.60
C LEU A 85 14.92 1.80 -0.53
N PRO A 86 15.29 1.56 -1.81
CA PRO A 86 14.73 2.30 -2.94
C PRO A 86 13.20 2.21 -3.02
N TRP A 87 12.53 3.36 -3.04
CA TRP A 87 11.08 3.46 -3.19
C TRP A 87 10.74 4.84 -3.76
N THR A 88 10.12 4.89 -4.94
CA THR A 88 10.06 6.12 -5.74
C THR A 88 8.70 6.80 -5.75
N ILE A 89 7.62 6.08 -5.39
CA ILE A 89 6.24 6.59 -5.47
C ILE A 89 5.61 6.54 -4.08
N PRO A 90 5.17 7.67 -3.50
CA PRO A 90 4.57 7.67 -2.17
C PRO A 90 3.21 6.95 -2.19
N LEU A 91 3.04 5.95 -1.32
CA LEU A 91 1.73 5.33 -1.02
C LEU A 91 1.14 5.99 0.22
N THR A 92 0.20 6.91 0.01
CA THR A 92 -0.42 7.70 1.09
C THR A 92 -1.94 7.58 1.04
N LEU A 93 -2.56 7.44 2.21
CA LEU A 93 -4.01 7.53 2.36
C LEU A 93 -4.40 8.97 2.65
N THR A 94 -4.92 9.66 1.64
CA THR A 94 -5.30 11.07 1.80
C THR A 94 -6.76 11.23 2.23
N VAL A 95 -7.00 12.19 3.11
CA VAL A 95 -8.33 12.47 3.67
C VAL A 95 -8.60 13.97 3.67
N THR A 96 -9.88 14.33 3.68
CA THR A 96 -10.28 15.74 3.80
C THR A 96 -9.92 16.28 5.18
N GLU A 97 -9.74 17.59 5.28
CA GLU A 97 -9.55 18.28 6.57
C GLU A 97 -10.65 17.93 7.60
N ASP A 98 -11.90 17.83 7.17
CA ASP A 98 -13.04 17.45 8.03
C ASP A 98 -12.91 16.03 8.62
N PHE A 99 -12.37 15.07 7.85
CA PHE A 99 -12.11 13.74 8.37
C PHE A 99 -10.86 13.72 9.27
N ALA A 100 -9.79 14.40 8.85
CA ALA A 100 -8.57 14.54 9.63
C ALA A 100 -8.80 15.20 11.00
N GLY A 101 -9.79 16.09 11.12
CA GLY A 101 -10.18 16.72 12.39
C GLY A 101 -10.84 15.76 13.40
N ARG A 102 -11.34 14.60 12.94
CA ARG A 102 -12.05 13.61 13.76
C ARG A 102 -11.17 12.44 14.23
N VAL A 103 -9.95 12.35 13.71
CA VAL A 103 -9.00 11.25 13.96
C VAL A 103 -7.70 11.81 14.48
N LYS A 104 -7.06 11.15 15.43
CA LYS A 104 -5.71 11.48 15.93
C LYS A 104 -4.75 10.29 15.73
N GLU A 105 -3.46 10.57 15.84
CA GLU A 105 -2.46 9.51 15.95
C GLU A 105 -2.75 8.64 17.18
N GLY A 106 -2.61 7.33 17.01
CA GLY A 106 -3.00 6.29 17.96
C GLY A 106 -4.46 5.83 17.85
N ASP A 107 -5.29 6.44 17.00
CA ASP A 107 -6.63 5.91 16.70
C ASP A 107 -6.58 4.82 15.62
N ASP A 108 -7.62 3.99 15.60
CA ASP A 108 -7.89 3.06 14.51
C ASP A 108 -9.01 3.58 13.61
N VAL A 109 -8.89 3.37 12.30
CA VAL A 109 -9.90 3.76 11.30
C VAL A 109 -10.33 2.56 10.47
N ALA A 110 -11.63 2.32 10.36
CA ALA A 110 -12.17 1.30 9.47
C ALA A 110 -12.32 1.86 8.04
N ILE A 111 -11.66 1.22 7.08
CA ILE A 111 -11.62 1.62 5.68
C ILE A 111 -12.57 0.76 4.85
N TYR A 112 -13.47 1.42 4.11
CA TYR A 112 -14.44 0.80 3.24
C TYR A 112 -14.19 1.18 1.79
N GLY A 113 -14.26 0.20 0.90
CA GLY A 113 -14.11 0.39 -0.54
C GLY A 113 -15.32 1.08 -1.19
N PRO A 114 -15.22 1.41 -2.49
CA PRO A 114 -16.29 2.09 -3.24
C PRO A 114 -17.64 1.38 -3.25
N ASP A 115 -17.62 0.05 -3.15
CA ASP A 115 -18.77 -0.85 -3.12
C ASP A 115 -19.35 -1.06 -1.70
N GLY A 116 -18.73 -0.45 -0.69
CA GLY A 116 -19.09 -0.64 0.72
C GLY A 116 -18.46 -1.86 1.38
N THR A 117 -17.54 -2.57 0.71
CA THR A 117 -16.79 -3.67 1.32
C THR A 117 -15.85 -3.12 2.40
N LEU A 118 -15.86 -3.70 3.60
CA LEU A 118 -14.87 -3.42 4.64
C LEU A 118 -13.52 -3.97 4.19
N LEU A 119 -12.58 -3.10 3.83
CA LEU A 119 -11.28 -3.50 3.28
C LEU A 119 -10.26 -3.72 4.39
N ALA A 120 -10.08 -2.76 5.29
CA ALA A 120 -8.99 -2.80 6.27
C ALA A 120 -9.29 -1.97 7.51
N ILE A 121 -8.48 -2.17 8.55
CA ILE A 121 -8.28 -1.21 9.64
C ILE A 121 -6.90 -0.57 9.46
N LEU A 122 -6.86 0.76 9.51
CA LEU A 122 -5.61 1.51 9.62
C LEU A 122 -5.34 1.85 11.08
N HIS A 123 -4.17 1.48 11.56
CA HIS A 123 -3.59 1.96 12.81
C HIS A 123 -2.88 3.28 12.51
N VAL A 124 -3.48 4.41 12.92
CA VAL A 124 -2.95 5.73 12.55
C VAL A 124 -1.72 6.03 13.37
N GLU A 125 -0.56 6.00 12.74
CA GLU A 125 0.74 6.29 13.36
C GLU A 125 1.19 7.72 13.05
N SER A 126 0.73 8.27 11.92
CA SER A 126 1.08 9.63 11.49
C SER A 126 -0.12 10.34 10.86
N LYS A 127 -0.31 11.62 11.17
CA LYS A 127 -1.27 12.49 10.50
C LYS A 127 -0.61 13.81 10.11
N PHE A 128 -0.46 14.06 8.82
CA PHE A 128 0.32 15.19 8.34
C PHE A 128 -0.31 15.89 7.13
N ARG A 129 -0.02 17.19 6.99
CA ARG A 129 -0.19 17.91 5.73
C ARG A 129 1.05 17.70 4.88
N TYR A 130 0.87 17.68 3.58
CA TYR A 130 1.94 17.44 2.63
C TYR A 130 1.91 18.45 1.49
N ASN A 131 3.06 18.69 0.87
CA ASN A 131 3.19 19.67 -0.20
C ASN A 131 2.97 19.01 -1.57
N LYS A 132 1.71 19.00 -2.02
CA LYS A 132 1.32 18.47 -3.34
C LYS A 132 2.10 19.08 -4.51
N ALA A 133 2.45 20.37 -4.44
CA ALA A 133 3.21 21.02 -5.51
C ALA A 133 4.66 20.49 -5.57
N ASN A 134 5.28 20.29 -4.40
CA ASN A 134 6.60 19.66 -4.33
C ASN A 134 6.55 18.21 -4.81
N GLU A 135 5.59 17.43 -4.31
CA GLU A 135 5.41 16.04 -4.73
C GLU A 135 5.18 15.94 -6.24
N ALA A 136 4.41 16.85 -6.83
CA ALA A 136 4.17 16.87 -8.27
C ALA A 136 5.49 16.95 -9.07
N VAL A 137 6.33 17.92 -8.73
CA VAL A 137 7.62 18.13 -9.41
C VAL A 137 8.58 16.98 -9.14
N GLN A 138 8.68 16.48 -7.91
CA GLN A 138 9.66 15.45 -7.56
C GLN A 138 9.27 14.05 -8.08
N VAL A 139 7.98 13.71 -8.05
CA VAL A 139 7.50 12.37 -8.42
C VAL A 139 7.14 12.28 -9.90
N TYR A 140 6.47 13.30 -10.45
CA TYR A 140 6.03 13.29 -11.86
C TYR A 140 6.94 14.10 -12.78
N GLY A 141 7.92 14.83 -12.25
CA GLY A 141 8.85 15.64 -13.04
C GLY A 141 8.23 16.93 -13.60
N THR A 142 7.00 17.27 -13.21
CA THR A 142 6.24 18.42 -13.72
C THR A 142 5.14 18.84 -12.74
N ASP A 143 4.77 20.12 -12.78
CA ASP A 143 3.60 20.68 -12.09
C ASP A 143 2.42 20.96 -13.06
N ASP A 144 2.51 20.55 -14.33
CA ASP A 144 1.42 20.71 -15.30
C ASP A 144 0.23 19.82 -14.94
N GLU A 145 -0.90 20.43 -14.57
CA GLU A 145 -2.15 19.73 -14.27
C GLU A 145 -2.75 18.96 -15.45
N LYS A 146 -2.23 19.12 -16.68
CA LYS A 146 -2.56 18.23 -17.80
C LYS A 146 -1.91 16.86 -17.67
N HIS A 147 -0.84 16.72 -16.88
CA HIS A 147 -0.25 15.42 -16.57
C HIS A 147 -1.23 14.61 -15.69
N PRO A 148 -1.65 13.39 -16.09
CA PRO A 148 -2.67 12.64 -15.35
C PRO A 148 -2.34 12.40 -13.88
N GLY A 149 -1.08 12.12 -13.56
CA GLY A 149 -0.62 11.93 -12.18
C GLY A 149 -0.68 13.22 -11.35
N VAL A 150 -0.37 14.37 -11.96
CA VAL A 150 -0.45 15.67 -11.26
C VAL A 150 -1.91 16.05 -11.05
N ALA A 151 -2.75 15.88 -12.08
CA ALA A 151 -4.18 16.11 -12.00
C ALA A 151 -4.85 15.29 -10.88
N ALA A 152 -4.43 14.02 -10.73
CA ALA A 152 -4.92 13.15 -9.68
C ALA A 152 -4.44 13.60 -8.29
N LEU A 153 -3.13 13.90 -8.16
CA LEU A 153 -2.55 14.40 -6.91
C LEU A 153 -3.22 15.68 -6.41
N MET A 154 -3.52 16.62 -7.30
CA MET A 154 -4.17 17.88 -6.91
C MET A 154 -5.58 17.66 -6.34
N LYS A 155 -6.30 16.63 -6.81
CA LYS A 155 -7.64 16.27 -6.32
C LYS A 155 -7.66 15.50 -5.00
N ARG A 156 -6.51 15.01 -4.51
CA ARG A 156 -6.41 14.26 -3.25
C ARG A 156 -6.77 15.12 -2.03
N GLY A 157 -6.95 14.51 -0.87
CA GLY A 157 -7.22 15.23 0.39
C GLY A 157 -6.06 16.12 0.85
N GLU A 158 -6.33 17.02 1.80
CA GLU A 158 -5.33 17.96 2.34
C GLU A 158 -4.39 17.33 3.37
N PHE A 159 -4.83 16.23 3.99
CA PHE A 159 -4.06 15.48 4.97
C PHE A 159 -3.79 14.06 4.46
N ALA A 160 -2.68 13.49 4.90
CA ALA A 160 -2.39 12.07 4.77
C ALA A 160 -2.41 11.40 6.14
N LEU A 161 -2.93 10.17 6.18
CA LEU A 161 -2.85 9.26 7.32
C LEU A 161 -1.86 8.16 6.98
N GLY A 162 -0.80 8.04 7.79
CA GLY A 162 0.21 7.00 7.72
C GLY A 162 0.04 5.98 8.84
N GLY A 163 0.50 4.76 8.58
CA GLY A 163 0.55 3.70 9.57
C GLY A 163 0.22 2.32 9.01
N THR A 164 0.28 1.33 9.88
CA THR A 164 0.12 -0.09 9.53
C THR A 164 -1.32 -0.47 9.21
N LEU A 165 -1.48 -1.42 8.27
CA LEU A 165 -2.77 -1.95 7.86
C LEU A 165 -3.01 -3.35 8.39
N ASP A 166 -4.20 -3.57 8.92
CA ASP A 166 -4.80 -4.88 9.12
C ASP A 166 -5.87 -5.07 8.03
N VAL A 167 -5.52 -5.76 6.94
CA VAL A 167 -6.42 -5.92 5.79
C VAL A 167 -7.36 -7.11 6.04
N ILE A 168 -8.66 -6.88 5.90
CA ILE A 168 -9.73 -7.83 6.20
C ILE A 168 -10.24 -8.50 4.92
N ASN A 169 -10.47 -7.70 3.88
CA ASN A 169 -10.92 -8.17 2.56
C ASN A 169 -10.14 -7.46 1.46
N LEU A 170 -9.91 -8.17 0.37
CA LEU A 170 -9.43 -7.55 -0.87
C LEU A 170 -10.62 -6.86 -1.57
N PRO A 171 -10.36 -5.79 -2.35
CA PRO A 171 -11.38 -5.24 -3.23
C PRO A 171 -11.94 -6.34 -4.15
N PRO A 172 -13.27 -6.43 -4.34
CA PRO A 172 -13.80 -7.44 -5.24
C PRO A 172 -13.46 -7.10 -6.69
N HIS A 173 -13.14 -8.14 -7.46
CA HIS A 173 -12.92 -8.06 -8.90
C HIS A 173 -13.79 -9.12 -9.58
N ASP A 174 -14.61 -8.69 -10.54
CA ASP A 174 -15.46 -9.60 -11.32
C ASP A 174 -14.79 -10.00 -12.66
N ASP A 175 -13.67 -9.37 -12.99
CA ASP A 175 -12.96 -9.50 -14.25
C ASP A 175 -11.59 -10.16 -14.09
N PHE A 176 -11.23 -11.01 -15.07
CA PHE A 176 -9.91 -11.63 -15.19
C PHE A 176 -9.38 -12.31 -13.91
N VAL A 177 -10.27 -12.81 -13.04
CA VAL A 177 -9.92 -13.33 -11.71
C VAL A 177 -8.86 -14.43 -11.76
N GLU A 178 -8.91 -15.29 -12.78
CA GLU A 178 -7.92 -16.36 -13.00
C GLU A 178 -6.50 -15.84 -13.30
N TYR A 179 -6.36 -14.58 -13.73
CA TYR A 179 -5.08 -13.93 -14.04
C TYR A 179 -4.55 -13.06 -12.91
N ARG A 180 -5.35 -12.80 -11.87
CA ARG A 180 -4.98 -11.97 -10.70
C ARG A 180 -4.21 -12.79 -9.66
N LEU A 181 -2.99 -13.21 -10.02
CA LEU A 181 -2.13 -13.96 -9.11
C LEU A 181 -1.40 -13.03 -8.13
N THR A 182 -1.53 -13.31 -6.83
CA THR A 182 -0.70 -12.68 -5.80
C THR A 182 0.80 -12.97 -6.01
N PRO A 183 1.72 -12.19 -5.41
CA PRO A 183 3.15 -12.51 -5.42
C PRO A 183 3.46 -13.93 -4.95
N ALA A 184 2.77 -14.42 -3.91
CA ALA A 184 2.94 -15.78 -3.40
C ALA A 184 2.47 -16.83 -4.43
N GLN A 185 1.28 -16.65 -5.02
CA GLN A 185 0.76 -17.55 -6.05
C GLN A 185 1.62 -17.56 -7.31
N SER A 186 2.13 -16.39 -7.75
CA SER A 186 3.03 -16.27 -8.89
C SER A 186 4.34 -17.02 -8.66
N ARG A 187 4.95 -16.88 -7.48
CA ARG A 187 6.17 -17.61 -7.11
C ARG A 187 5.96 -19.12 -7.10
N GLU A 188 4.84 -19.58 -6.55
CA GLU A 188 4.46 -20.99 -6.56
C GLU A 188 4.20 -21.51 -7.97
N ALA A 189 3.54 -20.70 -8.82
CA ALA A 189 3.29 -20.98 -10.22
C ALA A 189 4.60 -21.14 -11.02
N PHE A 190 5.61 -20.32 -10.77
CA PHE A 190 6.95 -20.46 -11.38
C PHE A 190 7.65 -21.73 -10.90
N ARG A 191 7.60 -22.02 -9.60
CA ARG A 191 8.19 -23.23 -9.01
C ARG A 191 7.59 -24.51 -9.62
N LYS A 192 6.26 -24.58 -9.72
CA LYS A 192 5.55 -25.72 -10.34
C LYS A 192 5.94 -25.94 -11.80
N ARG A 193 6.23 -24.87 -12.54
CA ARG A 193 6.65 -24.93 -13.95
C ARG A 193 8.17 -25.12 -14.13
N GLY A 194 8.94 -25.13 -13.04
CA GLY A 194 10.40 -25.23 -13.09
C GLY A 194 11.08 -24.02 -13.72
N TRP A 195 10.43 -22.86 -13.76
CA TRP A 195 10.98 -21.63 -14.32
C TRP A 195 12.08 -21.06 -13.41
N ARG A 196 13.18 -20.61 -14.02
CA ARG A 196 14.38 -20.15 -13.28
C ARG A 196 14.87 -18.76 -13.69
N ARG A 197 14.40 -18.22 -14.82
CA ARG A 197 14.67 -16.89 -15.38
C ARG A 197 13.53 -16.49 -16.30
#